data_AF-A0A5R1P346-F1
#
_entry.id   AF-A0A5R1P346-F1
#
_cell.length_a   1.000
_cell.length_b   1.000
_cell.length_c   1.000
_cell.angle_alpha   90.00
_cell.angle_beta   90.00
_cell.angle_gamma   90.00
#
_symmetry.space_group_name_H-M   'P 1'
#
loop_
_entity.id
_entity.type
_entity.pdbx_description
1 polymer ?
#
loop_
_entity_poly.entity_id
_entity_poly.type
_entity_poly.pdbx_seq_one_letter_code
_entity_poly.pdbx_strand_id
1 'polypeptide(L)'
;MTSLQGGLNPPPAGIEASTGQRMRSIRLVLLGVGVLMLAWGAFVMFDSVRLTRIPGVALWIAAAIVLHDAILAPIMFAFGIALGRVGRRATGTIIAIVQGGIVVGSLVSLVAVPLIVAKNFAPANPTVLPLNYGLNLGIFWLVLAVVTVGLSVWAFLRGRRPDVAFPDDSGR
;
A
#
# COMPACT_ATOMS: atom_id res chain seq x y z
N MET A 1 -3.24 48.00 41.35
CA MET A 1 -2.19 47.03 40.95
C MET A 1 -2.88 45.88 40.26
N THR A 2 -2.55 45.73 38.99
CA THR A 2 -3.37 45.17 37.90
C THR A 2 -3.27 43.65 37.84
N SER A 3 -4.40 42.97 37.91
CA SER A 3 -4.56 41.54 37.63
C SER A 3 -4.45 41.27 36.13
N LEU A 4 -3.31 40.72 35.69
CA LEU A 4 -3.16 40.17 34.34
C LEU A 4 -3.85 38.81 34.27
N GLN A 5 -5.16 38.82 34.06
CA GLN A 5 -5.91 37.67 33.56
C GLN A 5 -5.50 37.47 32.09
N GLY A 6 -4.48 36.63 31.88
CA GLY A 6 -4.15 36.10 30.56
C GLY A 6 -5.36 35.36 30.01
N GLY A 7 -5.94 35.89 28.94
CA GLY A 7 -7.01 35.24 28.18
C GLY A 7 -6.52 33.93 27.58
N LEU A 8 -6.65 32.86 28.35
CA LEU A 8 -6.64 31.50 27.82
C LEU A 8 -8.00 31.29 27.18
N ASN A 9 -8.07 31.45 25.86
CA ASN A 9 -9.20 30.92 25.10
C ASN A 9 -9.44 29.48 25.55
N PRO A 10 -10.63 29.13 26.08
CA PRO A 10 -10.91 27.74 26.39
C PRO A 10 -10.76 26.93 25.09
N PRO A 11 -10.14 25.74 25.16
CA PRO A 11 -10.07 24.87 24.00
C PRO A 11 -11.48 24.67 23.41
N PRO A 12 -11.64 24.69 22.08
CA PRO A 12 -12.93 24.57 21.43
C PRO A 12 -13.68 23.34 21.97
N ALA A 13 -14.93 23.55 22.38
CA ALA A 13 -15.76 22.54 22.99
C ALA A 13 -15.88 21.32 22.07
N GLY A 14 -15.44 20.14 22.53
CA GLY A 14 -15.66 18.87 21.84
C GLY A 14 -14.55 17.82 21.87
N ILE A 15 -13.32 18.14 22.30
CA ILE A 15 -12.28 17.12 22.49
C ILE A 15 -12.15 16.81 23.99
N GLU A 16 -12.80 15.75 24.44
CA GLU A 16 -12.60 15.26 25.80
C GLU A 16 -11.11 14.92 26.02
N ALA A 17 -10.54 15.36 27.14
CA ALA A 17 -9.15 15.07 27.52
C ALA A 17 -8.82 13.55 27.50
N SER A 18 -9.84 12.72 27.72
CA SER A 18 -9.82 11.25 27.59
C SER A 18 -9.37 10.77 26.21
N THR A 19 -9.80 11.44 25.13
CA THR A 19 -9.47 11.09 23.74
C THR A 19 -8.01 11.37 23.43
N GLY A 20 -7.47 12.48 23.96
CA GLY A 20 -6.06 12.85 23.81
C GLY A 20 -5.11 11.89 24.54
N GLN A 21 -5.44 11.52 25.79
CA GLN A 21 -4.67 10.51 26.54
C GLN A 21 -4.75 9.13 25.89
N ARG A 22 -5.94 8.70 25.45
CA ARG A 22 -6.13 7.40 24.77
C ARG A 22 -5.32 7.33 23.48
N MET A 23 -5.33 8.38 22.66
CA MET A 23 -4.55 8.45 21.42
C MET A 23 -3.04 8.43 21.70
N ARG A 24 -2.56 9.13 22.74
CA ARG A 24 -1.16 9.11 23.15
C ARG A 24 -0.72 7.72 23.60
N SER A 25 -1.55 7.04 24.39
CA SER A 25 -1.29 5.67 24.83
C SER A 25 -1.26 4.69 23.67
N ILE A 26 -2.23 4.76 22.74
CA ILE A 26 -2.23 3.92 21.53
C ILE A 26 -0.96 4.15 20.70
N ARG A 27 -0.55 5.41 20.50
CA ARG A 27 0.67 5.74 19.76
C ARG A 27 1.90 5.17 20.42
N LEU A 28 2.02 5.30 21.75
CA LEU A 28 3.15 4.75 22.51
C LEU A 28 3.19 3.23 22.45
N VAL A 29 2.03 2.56 22.53
CA VAL A 29 1.94 1.10 22.40
C VAL A 29 2.36 0.67 21.00
N LEU A 30 1.83 1.29 19.95
CA LEU A 30 2.21 0.97 18.56
C LEU A 30 3.71 1.20 18.31
N LEU A 31 4.25 2.31 18.83
CA LEU A 31 5.68 2.60 18.72
C LEU A 31 6.52 1.59 19.48
N GLY A 32 6.13 1.24 20.71
CA GLY A 32 6.81 0.23 21.53
C GLY A 32 6.80 -1.15 20.87
N VAL A 33 5.63 -1.59 20.38
CA VAL A 33 5.48 -2.85 19.65
C VAL A 33 6.33 -2.85 18.37
N GLY A 34 6.28 -1.77 17.59
CA GLY A 34 7.08 -1.64 16.37
C GLY A 34 8.58 -1.70 16.63
N VAL A 35 9.06 -0.96 17.64
CA VAL A 35 10.48 -0.98 18.05
C VAL A 35 10.88 -2.36 18.54
N LEU A 36 10.04 -3.04 19.33
CA LEU A 36 10.31 -4.39 19.81
C LEU A 36 10.40 -5.40 18.65
N MET A 37 9.51 -5.31 17.66
CA MET A 37 9.56 -6.15 16.46
C MET A 37 10.80 -5.87 15.61
N LEU A 38 11.22 -4.61 15.46
CA LEU A 38 12.46 -4.25 14.75
C LEU A 38 13.70 -4.78 15.48
N ALA A 39 13.76 -4.62 16.80
CA ALA A 39 14.85 -5.15 17.61
C ALA A 39 14.92 -6.69 17.54
N TRP A 40 13.76 -7.35 17.61
CA TRP A 40 13.65 -8.80 17.43
C TRP A 40 14.12 -9.24 16.04
N GLY A 41 13.69 -8.56 14.97
CA GLY A 41 14.13 -8.84 13.61
C GLY A 41 15.64 -8.66 13.43
N ALA A 42 16.22 -7.60 14.01
CA ALA A 42 17.67 -7.37 13.99
C ALA A 42 18.42 -8.48 14.76
N PHE A 43 17.92 -8.89 15.93
CA PHE A 43 18.47 -10.01 16.68
C PHE A 43 18.47 -11.31 15.87
N VAL A 44 17.32 -11.67 15.28
CA VAL A 44 17.19 -12.85 14.41
C VAL A 44 18.14 -12.77 13.21
N MET A 45 18.35 -11.58 12.64
CA MET A 45 19.28 -11.40 11.52
C MET A 45 20.72 -11.75 11.92
N PHE A 46 21.20 -11.29 13.08
CA PHE A 46 22.57 -11.61 13.54
C PHE A 46 22.72 -13.05 14.02
N ASP A 47 21.66 -13.64 14.58
CA ASP A 47 21.65 -15.02 15.07
C ASP A 47 21.60 -16.05 13.93
N SER A 48 20.71 -15.85 12.94
CA SER A 48 20.41 -16.85 11.92
C SER A 48 21.13 -16.66 10.58
N VAL A 49 21.62 -15.45 10.28
CA VAL A 49 22.24 -15.13 8.98
C VAL A 49 23.76 -15.06 9.10
N ARG A 50 24.46 -15.80 8.24
CA ARG A 50 25.93 -15.68 8.12
C ARG A 50 26.30 -14.22 7.79
N LEU A 51 27.32 -13.67 8.48
CA LEU A 51 27.78 -12.28 8.30
C LEU A 51 28.01 -11.89 6.83
N THR A 52 28.47 -12.82 6.00
CA THR A 52 28.71 -12.60 4.56
C THR A 52 27.45 -12.31 3.74
N ARG A 53 26.25 -12.63 4.25
CA ARG A 53 24.96 -12.40 3.57
C ARG A 53 24.22 -11.15 4.07
N ILE A 54 24.64 -10.56 5.19
CA ILE A 54 24.01 -9.36 5.77
C ILE A 54 23.98 -8.17 4.79
N PRO A 55 25.03 -7.88 4.00
CA PRO A 55 24.98 -6.79 3.03
C PRO A 55 23.89 -6.98 1.96
N GLY A 56 23.66 -8.21 1.51
CA GLY A 56 22.60 -8.52 0.55
C GLY A 56 21.20 -8.32 1.13
N VAL A 57 21.01 -8.70 2.40
CA VAL A 57 19.75 -8.44 3.13
C VAL A 57 19.53 -6.95 3.31
N ALA A 58 20.56 -6.20 3.73
CA ALA A 58 20.49 -4.75 3.89
C ALA A 58 20.16 -4.05 2.57
N LEU A 59 20.79 -4.45 1.47
CA LEU A 59 20.49 -3.93 0.14
C LEU A 59 19.04 -4.23 -0.27
N TRP A 60 18.53 -5.42 0.00
CA TRP A 60 17.15 -5.77 -0.29
C TRP A 60 16.15 -4.95 0.54
N ILE A 61 16.39 -4.78 1.84
CA ILE A 61 15.56 -3.92 2.70
C ILE A 61 15.55 -2.49 2.18
N ALA A 62 16.72 -1.94 1.83
CA ALA A 62 16.83 -0.61 1.25
C ALA A 62 16.05 -0.49 -0.06
N ALA A 63 16.19 -1.47 -0.96
CA ALA A 63 15.44 -1.50 -2.21
C ALA A 63 13.92 -1.59 -1.98
N ALA A 64 13.47 -2.39 -1.01
CA ALA A 64 12.07 -2.51 -0.63
C ALA A 64 11.49 -1.19 -0.12
N ILE A 65 12.23 -0.49 0.76
CA ILE A 65 11.84 0.82 1.29
C ILE A 65 11.75 1.84 0.17
N VAL A 66 12.76 1.92 -0.70
CA VAL A 66 12.75 2.85 -1.84
C VAL A 66 11.58 2.57 -2.77
N LEU A 67 11.32 1.31 -3.12
CA LEU A 67 10.17 0.93 -3.95
C LEU A 67 8.85 1.34 -3.28
N HIS A 68 8.73 1.19 -1.96
CA HIS A 68 7.51 1.54 -1.24
C HIS A 68 7.31 3.06 -1.11
N ASP A 69 8.30 3.76 -0.57
CA ASP A 69 8.16 5.15 -0.12
C ASP A 69 8.42 6.15 -1.25
N ALA A 70 9.35 5.85 -2.16
CA ALA A 70 9.71 6.76 -3.24
C ALA A 70 8.91 6.51 -4.53
N ILE A 71 8.35 5.31 -4.71
CA ILE A 71 7.64 4.95 -5.94
C ILE A 71 6.15 4.72 -5.66
N LEU A 72 5.81 3.73 -4.81
CA LEU A 72 4.40 3.39 -4.60
C LEU A 72 3.64 4.53 -3.93
N ALA A 73 4.10 5.04 -2.78
CA ALA A 73 3.38 6.07 -2.03
C ALA A 73 3.10 7.36 -2.86
N PRO A 74 4.06 7.94 -3.61
CA PRO A 74 3.81 9.11 -4.45
C PRO A 74 2.84 8.83 -5.59
N ILE A 75 2.93 7.65 -6.22
CA ILE A 75 2.00 7.24 -7.27
C ILE A 75 0.59 7.14 -6.68
N MET A 76 0.41 6.45 -5.56
CA MET A 76 -0.90 6.33 -4.89
C MET A 76 -1.47 7.72 -4.52
N PHE A 77 -0.62 8.62 -4.03
CA PHE A 77 -1.01 9.98 -3.65
C PHE A 77 -1.43 10.83 -4.86
N ALA A 78 -0.65 10.82 -5.93
CA ALA A 78 -0.98 11.53 -7.17
C ALA A 78 -2.31 11.07 -7.75
N PHE A 79 -2.60 9.76 -7.69
CA PHE A 79 -3.88 9.22 -8.13
C PHE A 79 -5.04 9.52 -7.18
N GLY A 80 -4.82 9.56 -5.86
CA GLY A 80 -5.82 10.04 -4.91
C GLY A 80 -6.25 11.49 -5.20
N ILE A 81 -5.28 12.34 -5.56
CA ILE A 81 -5.54 13.71 -6.02
C ILE A 81 -6.30 13.71 -7.36
N ALA A 82 -5.88 12.89 -8.31
CA ALA A 82 -6.56 12.78 -9.61
C ALA A 82 -8.01 12.30 -9.45
N LEU A 83 -8.24 11.34 -8.56
CA LEU A 83 -9.55 10.79 -8.22
C LEU A 83 -10.47 11.85 -7.61
N GLY A 84 -9.94 12.71 -6.73
CA GLY A 84 -10.68 13.82 -6.14
C GLY A 84 -11.07 14.91 -7.15
N ARG A 85 -10.33 15.04 -8.27
CA ARG A 85 -10.61 16.03 -9.32
C ARG A 85 -11.49 15.52 -10.45
N VAL A 86 -11.42 14.23 -10.77
CA VAL A 86 -12.16 13.64 -11.88
C VAL A 86 -13.57 13.27 -11.39
N GLY A 87 -14.48 14.24 -11.36
CA GLY A 87 -15.87 14.12 -10.93
C GLY A 87 -16.78 13.17 -11.75
N ARG A 88 -16.22 12.20 -12.47
CA ARG A 88 -16.94 11.12 -13.15
C ARG A 88 -16.66 9.81 -12.44
N ARG A 89 -17.63 9.30 -11.67
CA ARG A 89 -17.54 8.04 -10.89
C ARG A 89 -16.86 6.90 -11.66
N ALA A 90 -17.19 6.74 -12.95
CA ALA A 90 -16.64 5.68 -13.79
C ALA A 90 -15.12 5.78 -14.00
N THR A 91 -14.57 6.96 -14.27
CA THR A 91 -13.13 7.15 -14.48
C THR A 91 -12.36 6.93 -13.18
N GLY A 92 -12.94 7.35 -12.06
CA GLY A 92 -12.34 7.16 -10.75
C GLY A 92 -12.20 5.69 -10.34
N THR A 93 -13.24 4.89 -10.57
CA THR A 93 -13.20 3.44 -10.29
C THR A 93 -12.13 2.72 -11.12
N ILE A 94 -11.97 3.09 -12.39
CA ILE A 94 -10.96 2.49 -13.28
C ILE A 94 -9.54 2.76 -12.76
N ILE A 95 -9.26 4.00 -12.37
CA ILE A 95 -7.96 4.39 -11.80
C ILE A 95 -7.65 3.55 -10.56
N ALA A 96 -8.62 3.41 -9.65
CA ALA A 96 -8.44 2.62 -8.42
C ALA A 96 -8.17 1.13 -8.70
N ILE A 97 -8.82 0.55 -9.72
CA ILE A 97 -8.59 -0.86 -10.13
C ILE A 97 -7.17 -1.06 -10.65
N VAL A 98 -6.70 -0.18 -11.54
CA VAL A 98 -5.33 -0.26 -12.10
C VAL A 98 -4.30 -0.10 -10.99
N GLN A 99 -4.53 0.85 -10.09
CA GLN A 99 -3.68 1.09 -8.93
C GLN A 99 -3.57 -0.14 -8.02
N GLY A 100 -4.70 -0.78 -7.70
CA GLY A 100 -4.72 -2.02 -6.93
C GLY A 100 -3.92 -3.13 -7.60
N GLY A 101 -4.04 -3.28 -8.92
CA GLY A 101 -3.24 -4.24 -9.69
C GLY A 101 -1.74 -3.98 -9.58
N ILE A 102 -1.30 -2.73 -9.75
CA ILE A 102 0.12 -2.35 -9.63
C ILE A 102 0.66 -2.63 -8.22
N VAL A 103 -0.09 -2.30 -7.17
CA VAL A 103 0.31 -2.55 -5.78
C VAL A 103 0.47 -4.05 -5.53
N VAL A 104 -0.55 -4.85 -5.88
CA VAL A 104 -0.53 -6.30 -5.71
C VAL A 104 0.64 -6.91 -6.47
N GLY A 105 0.85 -6.49 -7.72
CA GLY A 105 1.96 -6.98 -8.53
C GLY A 105 3.33 -6.62 -7.95
N SER A 106 3.47 -5.41 -7.42
CA SER A 106 4.70 -4.95 -6.77
C SER A 106 5.01 -5.74 -5.50
N LEU A 107 4.01 -5.99 -4.66
CA LEU A 107 4.17 -6.78 -3.42
C LEU A 107 4.54 -8.24 -3.72
N VAL A 108 3.88 -8.88 -4.70
CA VAL A 108 4.22 -10.25 -5.11
C VAL A 108 5.63 -10.30 -5.70
N SER A 109 6.02 -9.31 -6.49
CA SER A 109 7.38 -9.22 -7.06
C SER A 109 8.44 -9.05 -5.97
N LEU A 110 8.16 -8.25 -4.94
CA LEU A 110 9.07 -8.03 -3.82
C LEU A 110 9.42 -9.33 -3.09
N VAL A 111 8.46 -10.27 -3.03
CA VAL A 111 8.65 -11.62 -2.45
C VAL A 111 9.28 -12.59 -3.46
N ALA A 112 8.84 -12.57 -4.72
CA ALA A 112 9.26 -13.53 -5.72
C ALA A 112 10.68 -13.28 -6.26
N VAL A 113 11.11 -12.03 -6.40
CA VAL A 113 12.43 -11.68 -6.96
C VAL A 113 13.59 -12.24 -6.12
N PRO A 114 13.62 -12.11 -4.78
CA PRO A 114 14.64 -12.74 -3.97
C PRO A 114 14.71 -14.26 -4.14
N LEU A 115 13.56 -14.92 -4.32
CA LEU A 115 13.51 -16.37 -4.55
C LEU A 115 14.11 -16.76 -5.90
N ILE A 116 13.85 -15.96 -6.95
CA ILE A 116 14.45 -16.14 -8.27
C ILE A 116 15.97 -15.99 -8.20
N VAL A 117 16.46 -14.95 -7.49
CA VAL A 117 17.90 -14.72 -7.31
C VAL A 117 18.53 -15.83 -6.46
N ALA A 118 17.85 -16.25 -5.39
CA ALA A 118 18.32 -17.31 -4.50
C ALA A 118 18.46 -18.67 -5.20
N LYS A 119 17.60 -18.96 -6.19
CA LYS A 119 17.68 -20.17 -7.03
C LYS A 119 19.01 -20.31 -7.78
N ASN A 120 19.68 -19.20 -8.10
CA ASN A 120 20.99 -19.21 -8.77
C ASN A 120 22.15 -19.59 -7.84
N PHE A 121 21.91 -19.64 -6.52
CA PHE A 121 22.89 -20.09 -5.54
C PHE A 121 22.54 -21.52 -5.10
N ALA A 122 23.46 -22.47 -5.27
CA ALA A 122 23.32 -23.90 -5.01
C ALA A 122 22.30 -24.22 -3.89
N PRO A 123 21.07 -24.65 -4.23
CA PRO A 123 20.01 -24.84 -3.24
C PRO A 123 20.28 -26.07 -2.38
N ALA A 124 20.10 -25.94 -1.07
CA ALA A 124 20.27 -27.05 -0.13
C ALA A 124 19.16 -28.13 -0.24
N ASN A 125 18.03 -27.83 -0.90
CA ASN A 125 16.88 -28.72 -1.02
C ASN A 125 16.45 -28.93 -2.50
N PRO A 126 16.55 -30.16 -3.03
CA PRO A 126 16.24 -30.45 -4.44
C PRO A 126 14.73 -30.40 -4.79
N THR A 127 13.83 -30.48 -3.80
CA THR A 127 12.36 -30.40 -3.99
C THR A 127 11.81 -29.00 -4.17
N VAL A 128 12.59 -27.95 -3.84
CA VAL A 128 12.19 -26.54 -4.04
C VAL A 128 12.31 -26.13 -5.52
N LEU A 129 12.97 -26.95 -6.35
CA LEU A 129 13.54 -26.52 -7.63
C LEU A 129 12.94 -26.99 -8.96
N PRO A 130 11.78 -27.67 -9.08
CA PRO A 130 11.16 -27.84 -10.39
C PRO A 130 10.48 -26.55 -10.88
N LEU A 131 10.09 -25.64 -9.97
CA LEU A 131 9.25 -24.52 -10.34
C LEU A 131 10.08 -23.36 -10.92
N ASN A 132 9.71 -22.92 -12.12
CA ASN A 132 10.30 -21.75 -12.76
C ASN A 132 9.63 -20.49 -12.22
N TYR A 133 10.16 -19.96 -11.10
CA TYR A 133 9.64 -18.76 -10.44
C TYR A 133 9.59 -17.53 -11.36
N GLY A 134 10.53 -17.39 -12.30
CA GLY A 134 10.51 -16.31 -13.28
C GLY A 134 9.33 -16.42 -14.23
N LEU A 135 9.11 -17.61 -14.80
CA LEU A 135 7.96 -17.89 -15.65
C LEU A 135 6.65 -17.73 -14.89
N ASN A 136 6.55 -18.23 -13.66
CA ASN A 136 5.35 -18.12 -12.84
C ASN A 136 5.05 -16.67 -12.46
N LEU A 137 6.07 -15.85 -12.16
CA LEU A 137 5.91 -14.43 -11.91
C LEU A 137 5.43 -13.71 -13.18
N GLY A 138 5.95 -14.08 -14.35
CA GLY A 138 5.49 -13.58 -15.64
C GLY A 138 4.02 -13.94 -15.92
N ILE A 139 3.62 -15.19 -15.71
CA ILE A 139 2.23 -15.64 -15.82
C ILE A 139 1.34 -14.88 -14.84
N PHE A 140 1.80 -14.71 -13.59
CA PHE A 140 1.06 -13.96 -12.58
C PHE A 140 0.82 -12.52 -13.03
N TRP A 141 1.83 -11.82 -13.52
CA TRP A 141 1.68 -10.46 -14.05
C TRP A 141 0.74 -10.41 -15.25
N LEU A 142 0.80 -11.40 -16.14
CA LEU A 142 -0.11 -11.51 -17.28
C LEU A 142 -1.56 -11.67 -16.81
N VAL A 143 -1.83 -12.61 -15.90
CA VAL A 143 -3.17 -12.85 -15.34
C VAL A 143 -3.67 -11.62 -14.60
N LEU A 144 -2.81 -10.98 -13.80
CA LEU A 144 -3.14 -9.77 -13.06
C LEU A 144 -3.51 -8.63 -14.03
N ALA A 145 -2.73 -8.42 -15.08
CA ALA A 145 -3.02 -7.42 -16.11
C ALA A 145 -4.35 -7.70 -16.81
N VAL A 146 -4.63 -8.96 -17.18
CA VAL A 146 -5.90 -9.36 -17.81
C VAL A 146 -7.08 -9.09 -16.88
N VAL A 147 -6.98 -9.46 -15.60
CA VAL A 147 -8.03 -9.23 -14.60
C VAL A 147 -8.24 -7.73 -14.38
N THR A 148 -7.16 -6.96 -14.21
CA THR A 148 -7.21 -5.51 -14.04
C THR A 148 -7.88 -4.85 -15.23
N VAL A 149 -7.49 -5.16 -16.47
CA VAL A 149 -8.10 -4.62 -17.69
C VAL A 149 -9.57 -5.04 -17.78
N GLY A 150 -9.89 -6.31 -17.54
CA GLY A 150 -11.27 -6.82 -17.57
C GLY A 150 -12.19 -6.09 -16.58
N LEU A 151 -11.72 -5.88 -15.36
CA LEU A 151 -12.45 -5.13 -14.33
C LEU A 151 -12.60 -3.64 -14.71
N SER A 152 -11.55 -3.02 -15.26
CA SER A 152 -11.59 -1.64 -15.74
C SER A 152 -12.60 -1.46 -16.89
N VAL A 153 -12.60 -2.37 -17.86
CA VAL A 153 -13.56 -2.37 -18.98
C VAL A 153 -14.99 -2.59 -18.45
N TRP A 154 -15.18 -3.54 -17.53
CA TRP A 154 -16.48 -3.78 -16.91
C TRP A 154 -17.00 -2.54 -16.18
N ALA A 155 -16.15 -1.87 -15.38
CA ALA A 155 -16.50 -0.65 -14.68
C ALA A 155 -16.86 0.49 -15.65
N PHE A 156 -16.12 0.62 -16.75
CA PHE A 156 -16.40 1.59 -17.81
C PHE A 156 -17.77 1.37 -18.46
N LEU A 157 -18.09 0.13 -18.82
CA LEU A 157 -19.36 -0.24 -19.43
C LEU A 157 -20.55 0.00 -18.48
N ARG A 158 -20.37 -0.27 -17.18
CA ARG A 158 -21.41 -0.04 -16.17
C ARG A 158 -21.69 1.45 -15.93
N GLY A 159 -20.66 2.28 -16.00
CA GLY A 159 -20.76 3.73 -15.85
C GLY A 159 -21.35 4.49 -17.04
N ARG A 160 -21.60 3.80 -18.16
CA ARG A 160 -22.24 4.36 -19.37
C ARG A 160 -23.77 4.19 -19.41
N ARG A 161 -24.40 3.54 -18.42
CA ARG A 161 -25.86 3.44 -18.38
C ARG A 161 -26.45 4.85 -18.30
N PRO A 162 -27.19 5.32 -19.32
CA PRO A 162 -27.81 6.64 -19.28
C PRO A 162 -28.82 6.67 -18.14
N ASP A 163 -28.82 7.74 -17.35
CA ASP A 163 -30.02 8.10 -16.60
C ASP A 163 -31.14 8.17 -17.64
N VAL A 164 -32.14 7.31 -17.48
CA VAL A 164 -33.35 7.33 -18.32
C VAL A 164 -33.91 8.73 -18.15
N ALA A 165 -33.74 9.57 -19.17
CA ALA A 165 -34.35 10.88 -19.21
C ALA A 165 -35.85 10.65 -19.03
N PHE A 166 -36.38 11.07 -17.88
CA PHE A 166 -37.81 11.12 -17.67
C PHE A 166 -38.39 11.93 -18.83
N PRO A 167 -39.38 11.40 -19.57
CA PRO A 167 -40.10 12.19 -20.56
C PRO A 167 -40.54 13.51 -19.92
N ASP A 168 -40.25 14.61 -20.58
CA ASP A 168 -40.76 15.91 -20.19
C ASP A 168 -42.27 15.91 -20.40
N ASP A 169 -43.02 15.66 -19.34
CA ASP A 169 -44.45 15.95 -19.28
C ASP A 169 -44.73 17.47 -19.27
N SER A 170 -43.94 18.29 -19.98
CA SER A 170 -44.32 19.64 -20.37
C SER A 170 -45.22 19.62 -21.60
N GLY A 171 -46.27 18.81 -21.53
CA GLY A 171 -47.49 19.07 -22.24
C GLY A 171 -48.34 20.00 -21.38
N ARG A 172 -48.41 21.28 -21.76
CA ARG A 172 -49.27 22.39 -21.26
C ARG A 172 -48.54 23.50 -20.52
#